data_AF-A0A0B6Z8W1-F1
#
_entry.id   AF-A0A0B6Z8W1-F1
#
_cell.length_a   1.000
_cell.length_b   1.000
_cell.length_c   1.000
_cell.angle_alpha   90.00
_cell.angle_beta   90.00
_cell.angle_gamma   90.00
#
_symmetry.space_group_name_H-M   'P 1'
#
loop_
_entity.id
_entity.type
_entity.pdbx_description
1 polymer ?
#
loop_
_entity_poly.entity_id
_entity_poly.type
_entity_poly.pdbx_seq_one_letter_code
_entity_poly.pdbx_strand_id
1 'polypeptide(L)'
;ELLEILAQTRNPLAVQPHLRKCFDAISKLEFGVQHSTEGKTTPESDETDKHVEVQYTNDILAMISPEGEKVSLGKGLKARGNVEDWLGKVEEAMTYNLRRLCKAAIGDYEKKPREQWVVSHCSQVVLTISQLQWCREVTEILEGDFDRLEAMKEFEQKSFSDLVTLASIVRGELPKLSRAVLCALITIDVHARDMITEIVKKEVDQITSFEWQKQLRYYWDPELDNCVVRMSNSLYIYGYEYLGASPRLVITPLTDRCYLCLMGALQLDLGGAPAGPAGTGKTETT
;
A
#
# COMPACT_ATOMS: atom_id res chain seq x y z
N GLU A 1 -23.00 -19.52 -3.97
CA GLU A 1 -21.73 -18.79 -3.77
C GLU A 1 -20.63 -19.66 -3.15
N LEU A 2 -20.53 -19.89 -1.82
CA LEU A 2 -19.46 -20.77 -1.28
C LEU A 2 -19.52 -22.19 -1.90
N LEU A 3 -20.73 -22.73 -2.07
CA LEU A 3 -20.95 -24.00 -2.77
C LEU A 3 -20.57 -23.97 -4.26
N GLU A 4 -20.61 -22.81 -4.93
CA GLU A 4 -20.21 -22.68 -6.34
C GLU A 4 -18.68 -22.70 -6.47
N ILE A 5 -17.98 -22.05 -5.54
CA ILE A 5 -16.51 -22.12 -5.43
C ILE A 5 -16.07 -23.56 -5.16
N LEU A 6 -16.73 -24.24 -4.22
CA LEU A 6 -16.42 -25.63 -3.86
C LEU A 6 -16.84 -26.63 -4.95
N ALA A 7 -17.89 -26.35 -5.73
CA ALA A 7 -18.31 -27.21 -6.84
C ALA A 7 -17.31 -27.20 -8.01
N GLN A 8 -16.51 -26.15 -8.16
CA GLN A 8 -15.56 -25.98 -9.26
C GLN A 8 -14.09 -26.16 -8.83
N THR A 9 -13.80 -27.08 -7.90
CA THR A 9 -12.44 -27.35 -7.38
C THR A 9 -11.37 -27.63 -8.44
N ARG A 10 -11.76 -28.10 -9.63
CA ARG A 10 -10.83 -28.40 -10.74
C ARG A 10 -10.47 -27.17 -11.59
N ASN A 11 -11.26 -26.11 -11.54
CA ASN A 11 -11.04 -24.90 -12.31
C ASN A 11 -10.65 -23.74 -11.38
N PRO A 12 -9.36 -23.43 -11.21
CA PRO A 12 -8.93 -22.36 -10.31
C PRO A 12 -9.40 -20.97 -10.78
N LEU A 13 -9.78 -20.79 -12.04
CA LEU A 13 -10.32 -19.53 -12.54
C LEU A 13 -11.75 -19.25 -12.03
N ALA A 14 -12.47 -20.27 -11.56
CA ALA A 14 -13.83 -20.14 -11.06
C ALA A 14 -13.94 -19.23 -9.83
N VAL A 15 -12.85 -19.08 -9.09
CA VAL A 15 -12.77 -18.23 -7.89
C VAL A 15 -12.71 -16.73 -8.21
N GLN A 16 -12.29 -16.35 -9.42
CA GLN A 16 -11.97 -14.96 -9.79
C GLN A 16 -13.10 -13.97 -9.50
N PRO A 17 -14.39 -14.28 -9.79
CA PRO A 17 -15.50 -13.36 -9.48
C PRO A 17 -15.73 -13.13 -7.98
N HIS A 18 -15.21 -14.02 -7.13
CA HIS A 18 -15.45 -14.01 -5.69
C HIS A 18 -14.29 -13.40 -4.89
N LEU A 19 -13.11 -13.16 -5.50
CA LEU A 19 -11.92 -12.68 -4.80
C LEU A 19 -12.15 -11.37 -4.02
N ARG A 20 -12.95 -10.45 -4.57
CA ARG A 20 -13.32 -9.18 -3.92
C ARG A 20 -14.17 -9.33 -2.65
N LYS A 21 -14.68 -10.53 -2.36
CA LYS A 21 -15.37 -10.84 -1.09
C LYS A 21 -14.41 -11.38 -0.04
N CYS A 22 -13.24 -11.86 -0.45
CA CYS A 22 -12.24 -12.46 0.43
C CYS A 22 -11.07 -11.51 0.72
N PHE A 23 -10.76 -10.62 -0.23
CA PHE A 23 -9.66 -9.66 -0.15
C PHE A 23 -10.18 -8.27 -0.54
N ASP A 24 -9.64 -7.23 0.09
CA ASP A 24 -10.07 -5.86 -0.19
C ASP A 24 -9.74 -5.44 -1.64
N ALA A 25 -8.46 -5.55 -2.04
CA ALA A 25 -8.03 -5.09 -3.37
C ALA A 25 -7.55 -6.20 -4.31
N ILE A 26 -7.66 -7.49 -4.01
CA ILE A 26 -7.39 -8.54 -5.01
C ILE A 26 -8.62 -8.69 -5.90
N SER A 27 -8.62 -7.99 -7.05
CA SER A 27 -9.69 -8.13 -8.03
C SER A 27 -9.51 -9.37 -8.91
N LYS A 28 -8.27 -9.74 -9.22
CA LYS A 28 -7.93 -10.92 -10.03
C LYS A 28 -6.59 -11.50 -9.59
N LEU A 29 -6.42 -12.80 -9.78
CA LEU A 29 -5.13 -13.47 -9.77
C LEU A 29 -4.65 -13.69 -11.21
N GLU A 30 -3.38 -13.44 -11.47
CA GLU A 30 -2.75 -13.80 -12.73
C GLU A 30 -2.29 -15.24 -12.67
N PHE A 31 -2.80 -16.08 -13.58
CA PHE A 31 -2.38 -17.46 -13.72
C PHE A 31 -1.39 -17.59 -14.88
N GLY A 32 -0.38 -18.46 -14.73
CA GLY A 32 0.58 -18.75 -15.80
C GLY A 32 -0.10 -19.40 -17.00
N VAL A 33 0.40 -19.12 -18.20
CA VAL A 33 -0.15 -19.67 -19.46
C VAL A 33 0.80 -20.73 -20.00
N GLN A 34 0.25 -21.85 -20.48
CA GLN A 34 0.99 -22.80 -21.30
C GLN A 34 1.01 -22.30 -22.74
N HIS A 35 2.17 -21.83 -23.20
CA HIS A 35 2.37 -21.62 -24.62
C HIS A 35 2.61 -22.99 -25.28
N SER A 36 1.66 -23.46 -26.07
CA SER A 36 1.85 -24.58 -26.98
C SER A 36 2.95 -24.21 -27.97
N THR A 37 4.17 -24.67 -27.70
CA THR A 37 5.31 -24.49 -28.59
C THR A 37 5.15 -25.47 -29.75
N GLU A 38 5.14 -24.94 -30.97
CA GLU A 38 5.38 -25.63 -32.25
C GLU A 38 4.30 -26.59 -32.76
N GLY A 39 3.29 -26.03 -33.42
CA GLY A 39 2.70 -26.69 -34.58
C GLY A 39 3.74 -26.74 -35.70
N LYS A 40 4.22 -27.94 -36.04
CA LYS A 40 4.89 -28.21 -37.32
C LYS A 40 4.07 -27.57 -38.43
N THR A 41 4.67 -26.63 -39.15
CA THR A 41 4.14 -26.04 -40.39
C THR A 41 4.05 -27.14 -41.46
N THR A 42 2.87 -27.73 -41.61
CA THR A 42 2.42 -28.18 -42.94
C THR A 42 1.80 -26.97 -43.63
N PRO A 43 2.33 -26.53 -44.78
CA PRO A 43 1.75 -25.43 -45.53
C PRO A 43 0.63 -26.02 -46.39
N GLU A 44 -0.61 -25.93 -45.95
CA GLU A 44 -1.77 -25.89 -46.85
C GLU A 44 -3.07 -25.66 -46.07
N SER A 45 -3.91 -24.80 -46.67
CA SER A 45 -5.32 -24.50 -46.39
C SER A 45 -5.69 -23.56 -45.23
N ASP A 46 -6.24 -22.43 -45.68
CA ASP A 46 -7.38 -21.65 -45.18
C ASP A 46 -7.22 -20.67 -44.00
N GLU A 47 -7.30 -19.39 -44.38
CA GLU A 47 -7.54 -18.20 -43.55
C GLU A 47 -8.89 -18.29 -42.83
N THR A 48 -8.93 -19.03 -41.73
CA THR A 48 -10.00 -18.96 -40.74
C THR A 48 -9.41 -18.54 -39.40
N ASP A 49 -10.01 -17.53 -38.77
CA ASP A 49 -9.67 -16.98 -37.46
C ASP A 49 -9.36 -18.11 -36.44
N LYS A 50 -8.07 -18.40 -36.25
CA LYS A 50 -7.63 -19.30 -35.19
C LYS A 50 -7.77 -18.55 -33.87
N HIS A 51 -8.93 -18.66 -33.23
CA HIS A 51 -9.06 -18.42 -31.80
C HIS A 51 -8.07 -19.34 -31.07
N VAL A 52 -6.92 -18.79 -30.68
CA VAL A 52 -5.95 -19.50 -29.85
C VAL A 52 -6.58 -19.61 -28.46
N GLU A 53 -7.10 -20.79 -28.12
CA GLU A 53 -7.55 -21.07 -26.76
C GLU A 53 -6.34 -20.97 -25.81
N VAL A 54 -6.36 -19.96 -24.95
CA VAL A 54 -5.31 -19.75 -23.94
C VAL A 54 -5.49 -20.80 -22.85
N GLN A 55 -4.60 -21.79 -22.81
CA GLN A 55 -4.58 -22.79 -21.75
C GLN A 55 -3.83 -22.26 -20.53
N TYR A 56 -4.55 -22.04 -19.43
CA TYR A 56 -3.96 -21.64 -18.15
C TYR A 56 -3.39 -22.84 -17.39
N THR A 57 -2.26 -22.61 -16.74
CA THR A 57 -1.68 -23.48 -15.73
C THR A 57 -2.25 -23.13 -14.35
N ASN A 58 -1.97 -23.99 -13.36
CA ASN A 58 -2.34 -23.71 -11.98
C ASN A 58 -1.35 -22.77 -11.28
N ASP A 59 -0.31 -22.28 -11.94
CA ASP A 59 0.67 -21.39 -11.32
C ASP A 59 0.06 -20.00 -11.13
N ILE A 60 0.12 -19.48 -9.90
CA ILE A 60 -0.35 -18.14 -9.56
C ILE A 60 0.86 -17.21 -9.53
N LEU A 61 0.85 -16.18 -10.37
CA LEU A 61 2.00 -15.32 -10.63
C LEU A 61 1.91 -13.97 -9.90
N ALA A 62 0.72 -13.38 -9.87
CA ALA A 62 0.51 -12.03 -9.37
C ALA A 62 -0.92 -11.80 -8.88
N MET A 63 -1.09 -10.81 -8.01
CA MET A 63 -2.37 -10.21 -7.67
C MET A 63 -2.58 -8.93 -8.48
N ILE A 64 -3.81 -8.69 -8.92
CA ILE A 64 -4.20 -7.54 -9.74
C ILE A 64 -5.33 -6.77 -9.05
N SER A 65 -5.15 -5.46 -8.87
CA SER A 65 -6.14 -4.58 -8.25
C SER A 65 -7.27 -4.17 -9.20
N PRO A 66 -8.39 -3.61 -8.68
CA PRO A 66 -9.43 -3.01 -9.51
C PRO A 66 -8.91 -1.90 -10.44
N GLU A 67 -7.86 -1.18 -10.03
CA GLU A 67 -7.20 -0.14 -10.83
C GLU A 67 -6.26 -0.70 -11.90
N GLY A 68 -6.04 -2.02 -11.91
CA GLY A 68 -5.11 -2.70 -12.79
C GLY A 68 -3.67 -2.74 -12.28
N GLU A 69 -3.42 -2.41 -11.01
CA GLU A 69 -2.10 -2.56 -10.42
C GLU A 69 -1.76 -4.04 -10.26
N LYS A 70 -0.61 -4.45 -10.78
CA LYS A 70 -0.13 -5.83 -10.73
C LYS A 70 1.05 -5.95 -9.76
N VAL A 71 0.93 -6.85 -8.78
CA VAL A 71 1.99 -7.14 -7.80
C VAL A 71 2.28 -8.64 -7.81
N SER A 72 3.56 -9.01 -7.99
CA SER A 72 3.97 -10.42 -8.05
C SER A 72 3.85 -11.10 -6.68
N LEU A 73 3.37 -12.34 -6.68
CA LEU A 73 3.27 -13.22 -5.50
C LEU A 73 4.52 -14.10 -5.32
N GLY A 74 5.59 -13.85 -6.09
CA GLY A 74 6.82 -14.65 -6.04
C GLY A 74 6.74 -15.91 -6.90
N LYS A 75 7.57 -16.91 -6.58
CA LYS A 75 7.70 -18.15 -7.36
C LYS A 75 7.10 -19.33 -6.60
N GLY A 76 6.47 -20.26 -7.33
CA GLY A 76 6.09 -21.57 -6.80
C GLY A 76 4.70 -21.65 -6.17
N LEU A 77 3.93 -20.56 -6.17
CA LEU A 77 2.53 -20.58 -5.71
C LEU A 77 1.64 -21.25 -6.77
N LYS A 78 0.83 -22.23 -6.35
CA LYS A 78 -0.04 -23.00 -7.26
C LYS A 78 -1.43 -23.22 -6.66
N ALA A 79 -2.46 -23.09 -7.48
CA ALA A 79 -3.83 -23.50 -7.15
C ALA A 79 -3.96 -25.02 -7.27
N ARG A 80 -3.62 -25.74 -6.20
CA ARG A 80 -3.73 -27.21 -6.11
C ARG A 80 -4.32 -27.61 -4.78
N GLY A 81 -5.20 -28.60 -4.81
CA GLY A 81 -5.93 -29.05 -3.61
C GLY A 81 -7.17 -28.19 -3.37
N ASN A 82 -7.57 -28.11 -2.10
CA ASN A 82 -8.78 -27.38 -1.73
C ASN A 82 -8.60 -25.86 -1.88
N VAL A 83 -9.71 -25.17 -2.11
CA VAL A 83 -9.69 -23.74 -2.43
C VAL A 83 -9.22 -22.89 -1.25
N GLU A 84 -9.66 -23.23 -0.04
CA GLU A 84 -9.23 -22.62 1.20
C GLU A 84 -7.71 -22.74 1.42
N ASP A 85 -7.11 -23.89 1.09
CA ASP A 85 -5.69 -24.13 1.33
C ASP A 85 -4.81 -23.26 0.43
N TRP A 86 -5.14 -23.19 -0.86
CA TRP A 86 -4.32 -22.40 -1.78
C TRP A 86 -4.65 -20.91 -1.72
N LEU A 87 -5.87 -20.51 -1.32
CA LEU A 87 -6.17 -19.11 -1.01
C LEU A 87 -5.46 -18.63 0.27
N GLY A 88 -5.36 -19.47 1.31
CA GLY A 88 -4.53 -19.17 2.48
C GLY A 88 -3.06 -18.98 2.10
N LYS A 89 -2.54 -19.78 1.17
CA LYS A 89 -1.18 -19.56 0.61
C LYS A 89 -1.06 -18.28 -0.21
N VAL A 90 -2.13 -17.83 -0.88
CA VAL A 90 -2.15 -16.53 -1.58
C VAL A 90 -2.06 -15.40 -0.55
N GLU A 91 -2.80 -15.48 0.56
CA GLU A 91 -2.76 -14.52 1.67
C GLU A 91 -1.35 -14.45 2.29
N GLU A 92 -0.77 -15.59 2.67
CA GLU A 92 0.60 -15.66 3.20
C GLU A 92 1.62 -15.06 2.21
N ALA A 93 1.51 -15.40 0.93
CA ALA A 93 2.37 -14.88 -0.11
C ALA A 93 2.18 -13.37 -0.33
N MET A 94 0.96 -12.85 -0.21
CA MET A 94 0.65 -11.43 -0.29
C MET A 94 1.39 -10.66 0.82
N THR A 95 1.17 -11.03 2.08
CA THR A 95 1.81 -10.39 3.24
C THR A 95 3.33 -10.45 3.13
N TYR A 96 3.88 -11.63 2.82
CA TYR A 96 5.33 -11.83 2.67
C TYR A 96 5.93 -10.97 1.55
N ASN A 97 5.31 -10.94 0.36
CA ASN A 97 5.85 -10.19 -0.76
C ASN A 97 5.75 -8.68 -0.54
N LEU A 98 4.65 -8.18 0.02
CA LEU A 98 4.51 -6.76 0.33
C LEU A 98 5.53 -6.31 1.38
N ARG A 99 5.78 -7.09 2.43
CA ARG A 99 6.87 -6.83 3.39
C ARG A 99 8.23 -6.76 2.71
N ARG A 100 8.53 -7.72 1.83
CA ARG A 100 9.78 -7.75 1.05
C ARG A 100 9.92 -6.53 0.14
N LEU A 101 8.83 -6.13 -0.54
CA LEU A 101 8.81 -4.95 -1.41
C LEU A 101 8.99 -3.66 -0.61
N CYS A 102 8.38 -3.53 0.57
CA CYS A 102 8.63 -2.42 1.49
C CYS A 102 10.11 -2.32 1.86
N LYS A 103 10.74 -3.43 2.28
CA LYS A 103 12.17 -3.45 2.61
C LYS A 103 13.06 -3.05 1.43
N ALA A 104 12.75 -3.55 0.23
CA ALA A 104 13.46 -3.16 -0.99
C ALA A 104 13.28 -1.67 -1.31
N ALA A 105 12.07 -1.15 -1.17
CA ALA A 105 11.76 0.25 -1.45
C ALA A 105 12.45 1.21 -0.48
N ILE A 106 12.62 0.85 0.80
CA ILE A 106 13.47 1.58 1.75
C ILE A 106 14.91 1.69 1.22
N GLY A 107 15.49 0.56 0.79
CA GLY A 107 16.85 0.53 0.26
C GLY A 107 17.03 1.25 -1.08
N ASP A 108 15.95 1.52 -1.81
CA ASP A 108 15.94 2.26 -3.07
C ASP A 108 15.67 3.76 -2.88
N TYR A 109 15.09 4.17 -1.75
CA TYR A 109 14.64 5.54 -1.49
C TYR A 109 15.77 6.57 -1.62
N GLU A 110 16.92 6.29 -1.00
CA GLU A 110 18.08 7.19 -1.04
C GLU A 110 18.84 7.14 -2.38
N LYS A 111 18.57 6.14 -3.24
CA LYS A 111 19.31 5.91 -4.49
C LYS A 111 18.70 6.60 -5.71
N LYS A 112 17.45 7.04 -5.61
CA LYS A 112 16.68 7.57 -6.74
C LYS A 112 16.04 8.91 -6.34
N PRO A 113 15.90 9.87 -7.27
CA PRO A 113 15.05 11.04 -7.04
C PRO A 113 13.63 10.61 -6.69
N ARG A 114 12.96 11.36 -5.81
CA ARG A 114 11.62 11.02 -5.28
C ARG A 114 10.62 10.79 -6.40
N GLU A 115 10.64 11.61 -7.45
CA GLU A 115 9.76 11.50 -8.62
C GLU A 115 9.96 10.23 -9.44
N GLN A 116 11.16 9.66 -9.44
CA GLN A 116 11.45 8.38 -10.11
C GLN A 116 11.16 7.20 -9.18
N TRP A 117 11.43 7.38 -7.88
CA TRP A 117 11.21 6.35 -6.88
C TRP A 117 9.72 5.99 -6.77
N VAL A 118 8.83 6.99 -6.71
CA VAL A 118 7.37 6.81 -6.58
C VAL A 118 6.72 6.04 -7.73
N VAL A 119 7.33 6.00 -8.92
CA VAL A 119 6.81 5.22 -10.06
C VAL A 119 7.47 3.84 -10.18
N SER A 120 8.47 3.54 -9.36
CA SER A 120 9.24 2.28 -9.41
C SER A 120 8.73 1.19 -8.47
N HIS A 121 7.76 1.51 -7.62
CA HIS A 121 7.15 0.60 -6.65
C HIS A 121 5.62 0.64 -6.77
N CYS A 122 4.94 -0.39 -6.25
CA CYS A 122 3.47 -0.39 -6.21
C CYS A 122 2.94 0.65 -5.21
N SER A 123 1.71 1.11 -5.45
CA SER A 123 1.02 2.17 -4.75
C SER A 123 1.16 2.06 -3.23
N GLN A 124 0.71 0.93 -2.66
CA GLN A 124 0.74 0.73 -1.22
C GLN A 124 2.15 0.85 -0.62
N VAL A 125 3.16 0.32 -1.31
CA VAL A 125 4.56 0.39 -0.87
C VAL A 125 5.05 1.84 -0.91
N VAL A 126 4.74 2.57 -1.98
CA VAL A 126 5.08 4.00 -2.11
C VAL A 126 4.49 4.81 -0.96
N LEU A 127 3.19 4.64 -0.68
CA LEU A 127 2.51 5.38 0.39
C LEU A 127 3.05 5.03 1.78
N THR A 128 3.33 3.75 2.04
CA THR A 128 3.83 3.28 3.34
C THR A 128 5.26 3.77 3.59
N ILE A 129 6.14 3.62 2.59
CA ILE A 129 7.53 4.00 2.74
C ILE A 129 7.71 5.51 2.72
N SER A 130 6.88 6.28 1.99
CA SER A 130 6.91 7.75 2.09
C SER A 130 6.63 8.23 3.51
N GLN A 131 5.61 7.67 4.18
CA GLN A 131 5.29 7.99 5.58
C GLN A 131 6.41 7.58 6.53
N LEU A 132 7.02 6.42 6.29
CA LEU A 132 8.14 5.93 7.09
C LEU A 132 9.35 6.85 6.98
N GLN A 133 9.72 7.27 5.77
CA GLN A 133 10.86 8.18 5.58
C GLN A 133 10.59 9.56 6.16
N TRP A 134 9.37 10.08 6.01
CA TRP A 134 8.96 11.31 6.69
C TRP A 134 9.09 11.19 8.21
N CYS A 135 8.61 10.09 8.82
CA CYS A 135 8.76 9.86 10.26
C CYS A 135 10.23 9.77 10.68
N ARG A 136 11.07 9.14 9.86
CA ARG A 136 12.51 9.02 10.09
C ARG A 136 13.19 10.39 10.08
N GLU A 137 12.97 11.21 9.05
CA GLU A 137 13.55 12.56 8.95
C GLU A 137 13.13 13.45 10.14
N VAL A 138 11.86 13.41 10.53
CA VAL A 138 11.37 14.15 11.71
C VAL A 138 12.01 13.64 13.01
N THR A 139 12.16 12.32 13.15
CA THR A 139 12.80 11.70 14.32
C THR A 139 14.28 12.09 14.40
N GLU A 140 15.00 12.04 13.28
CA GLU A 140 16.40 12.47 13.18
C GLU A 140 16.57 13.95 13.56
N ILE A 141 15.65 14.83 13.17
CA ILE A 141 15.64 16.24 13.59
C ILE A 141 15.42 16.37 15.10
N LEU A 142 14.44 15.68 15.66
CA LEU A 142 14.08 15.79 17.08
C LEU A 142 15.10 15.15 18.03
N GLU A 143 15.92 14.21 17.55
CA GLU A 143 16.98 13.56 18.31
C GLU A 143 18.36 14.19 18.09
N GLY A 144 18.52 15.02 17.06
CA GLY A 144 19.81 15.60 16.68
C GLY A 144 20.41 16.59 17.70
N ASP A 145 21.73 16.74 17.65
CA ASP A 145 22.51 17.66 18.49
C ASP A 145 22.78 19.01 17.77
N PHE A 146 21.73 19.59 17.18
CA PHE A 146 21.76 20.88 16.45
C PHE A 146 20.54 21.73 16.81
N ASP A 147 20.38 22.91 16.19
CA ASP A 147 19.16 23.72 16.35
C ASP A 147 17.97 23.02 15.69
N ARG A 148 17.26 22.23 16.50
CA ARG A 148 16.12 21.41 16.07
C ARG A 148 14.97 22.24 15.54
N LEU A 149 14.74 23.43 16.12
CA LEU A 149 13.65 24.30 15.71
C LEU A 149 13.92 24.88 14.32
N GLU A 150 15.16 25.29 14.05
CA GLU A 150 15.53 25.77 12.73
C GLU A 150 15.54 24.64 11.69
N ALA A 151 16.11 23.49 12.02
CA ALA A 151 16.09 22.31 11.15
C ALA A 151 14.65 21.86 10.82
N MET A 152 13.71 21.96 11.77
CA MET A 152 12.30 21.65 11.52
C MET A 152 11.64 22.65 10.56
N LYS A 153 11.98 23.94 10.64
CA LYS A 153 11.52 24.94 9.66
C LYS A 153 12.10 24.69 8.27
N GLU A 154 13.37 24.33 8.17
CA GLU A 154 13.99 23.95 6.90
C GLU A 154 13.28 22.74 6.29
N PHE A 155 12.95 21.74 7.12
CA PHE A 155 12.20 20.57 6.70
C PHE A 155 10.77 20.90 6.27
N GLU A 156 10.12 21.86 6.92
CA GLU A 156 8.82 22.41 6.48
C GLU A 156 8.93 22.99 5.07
N GLN A 157 9.92 23.85 4.82
CA GLN A 157 10.13 24.47 3.50
C GLN A 157 10.43 23.41 2.42
N LYS A 158 11.25 22.40 2.74
CA LYS A 158 11.47 21.24 1.87
C LYS A 158 10.15 20.53 1.55
N SER A 159 9.30 20.30 2.56
CA SER A 159 8.00 19.63 2.39
C SER A 159 7.06 20.40 1.45
N PHE A 160 7.06 21.75 1.53
CA PHE A 160 6.32 22.59 0.59
C PHE A 160 6.87 22.47 -0.85
N SER A 161 8.19 22.51 -1.02
CA SER A 161 8.85 22.39 -2.33
C SER A 161 8.58 21.04 -3.01
N ASP A 162 8.68 19.96 -2.24
CA ASP A 162 8.40 18.60 -2.71
C ASP A 162 6.95 18.46 -3.18
N LEU A 163 5.99 19.00 -2.42
CA LEU A 163 4.57 19.02 -2.79
C LEU A 163 4.32 19.77 -4.10
N VAL A 164 4.94 20.94 -4.29
CA VAL A 164 4.83 21.70 -5.54
C VAL A 164 5.40 20.89 -6.72
N THR A 165 6.50 20.18 -6.50
CA THR A 165 7.13 19.31 -7.50
C THR A 165 6.21 18.16 -7.87
N LEU A 166 5.68 17.42 -6.90
CA LEU A 166 4.71 16.34 -7.15
C LEU A 166 3.43 16.85 -7.85
N ALA A 167 2.90 17.99 -7.45
CA ALA A 167 1.74 18.62 -8.08
C ALA A 167 2.02 19.07 -9.53
N SER A 168 3.27 19.40 -9.87
CA SER A 168 3.69 19.69 -11.24
C SER A 168 3.71 18.42 -12.10
N ILE A 169 4.24 17.31 -11.56
CA ILE A 169 4.32 16.01 -12.23
C ILE A 169 2.91 15.48 -12.52
N VAL A 170 2.00 15.55 -11.54
CA VAL A 170 0.61 15.10 -11.71
C VAL A 170 -0.11 15.90 -12.79
N ARG A 171 0.21 17.17 -13.02
CA ARG A 171 -0.41 17.96 -14.10
C ARG A 171 0.08 17.57 -15.50
N GLY A 172 1.19 16.86 -15.61
CA GLY A 172 1.72 16.35 -16.87
C GLY A 172 0.97 15.13 -17.40
N GLU A 173 1.52 14.56 -18.48
CA GLU A 173 1.03 13.31 -19.07
C GLU A 173 1.55 12.11 -18.29
N LEU A 174 0.63 11.27 -17.81
CA LEU A 174 0.93 10.12 -16.98
C LEU A 174 -0.07 8.99 -17.25
N PRO A 175 0.36 7.72 -17.19
CA PRO A 175 -0.56 6.58 -17.17
C PRO A 175 -1.58 6.72 -16.04
N LYS A 176 -2.79 6.21 -16.28
CA LYS A 176 -3.91 6.29 -15.31
C LYS A 176 -3.53 5.77 -13.92
N LEU A 177 -2.82 4.65 -13.86
CA LEU A 177 -2.36 4.05 -12.60
C LEU A 177 -1.37 4.96 -11.87
N SER A 178 -0.30 5.40 -12.55
CA SER A 178 0.71 6.30 -11.97
C SER A 178 0.10 7.60 -11.46
N ARG A 179 -0.88 8.16 -12.20
CA ARG A 179 -1.65 9.32 -11.77
C ARG A 179 -2.43 9.06 -10.49
N ALA A 180 -3.10 7.90 -10.37
CA ALA A 180 -3.82 7.52 -9.16
C ALA A 180 -2.89 7.39 -7.95
N VAL A 181 -1.73 6.75 -8.12
CA VAL A 181 -0.71 6.62 -7.06
C VAL A 181 -0.22 8.00 -6.60
N LEU A 182 0.12 8.89 -7.53
CA LEU A 182 0.59 10.23 -7.19
C LEU A 182 -0.49 11.08 -6.52
N CYS A 183 -1.75 11.00 -6.96
CA CYS A 183 -2.85 11.68 -6.28
C CYS A 183 -3.00 11.20 -4.83
N ALA A 184 -2.97 9.88 -4.60
CA ALA A 184 -3.01 9.31 -3.27
C ALA A 184 -1.81 9.75 -2.40
N LEU A 185 -0.61 9.78 -2.98
CA LEU A 185 0.60 10.24 -2.30
C LEU A 185 0.51 11.72 -1.93
N ILE A 186 0.06 12.59 -2.85
CA ILE A 186 -0.13 14.03 -2.57
C ILE A 186 -1.10 14.23 -1.41
N THR A 187 -2.18 13.45 -1.33
CA THR A 187 -3.11 13.54 -0.19
C THR A 187 -2.41 13.27 1.14
N ILE A 188 -1.53 12.26 1.19
CA ILE A 188 -0.74 11.94 2.39
C ILE A 188 0.30 13.03 2.67
N ASP A 189 1.03 13.48 1.65
CA ASP A 189 2.08 14.48 1.81
C ASP A 189 1.52 15.86 2.22
N VAL A 190 0.31 16.22 1.77
CA VAL A 190 -0.40 17.43 2.22
C VAL A 190 -0.65 17.38 3.72
N HIS A 191 -1.14 16.24 4.22
CA HIS A 191 -1.37 16.01 5.64
C HIS A 191 -0.05 15.99 6.43
N ALA A 192 1.00 15.32 5.92
CA ALA A 192 2.33 15.30 6.52
C ALA A 192 2.90 16.72 6.68
N ARG A 193 2.79 17.55 5.64
CA ARG A 193 3.19 18.96 5.69
C ARG A 193 2.37 19.76 6.69
N ASP A 194 1.04 19.57 6.77
CA ASP A 194 0.20 20.25 7.76
C ASP A 194 0.60 19.87 9.20
N MET A 195 0.99 18.61 9.45
CA MET A 195 1.54 18.18 10.74
C MET A 195 2.85 18.90 11.08
N ILE A 196 3.77 19.03 10.12
CA ILE A 196 5.03 19.76 10.33
C ILE A 196 4.77 21.23 10.62
N THR A 197 3.88 21.90 9.88
CA THR A 197 3.52 23.30 10.16
C THR A 197 3.02 23.47 11.60
N GLU A 198 2.22 22.55 12.12
CA GLU A 198 1.77 22.61 13.52
C GLU A 198 2.89 22.28 14.52
N ILE A 199 3.81 21.38 14.20
CA ILE A 199 5.01 21.09 15.02
C ILE A 199 5.92 22.31 15.11
N VAL A 200 6.19 22.99 13.99
CA VAL A 200 6.98 24.24 13.93
C VAL A 200 6.32 25.34 14.75
N LYS A 201 5.02 25.56 14.53
CA LYS A 201 4.24 26.59 15.23
C LYS A 201 4.19 26.39 16.74
N LYS A 202 4.26 25.14 17.21
CA LYS A 202 4.29 24.79 18.64
C LYS A 202 5.69 24.66 19.21
N GLU A 203 6.72 24.94 18.40
CA GLU A 203 8.13 24.89 18.80
C GLU A 203 8.51 23.54 19.44
N VAL A 204 8.07 22.44 18.83
CA VAL A 204 8.37 21.09 19.33
C VAL A 204 9.83 20.75 19.06
N ASP A 205 10.58 20.48 20.12
CA ASP A 205 12.03 20.23 20.11
C ASP A 205 12.44 18.86 20.71
N GLN A 206 11.46 18.07 21.15
CA GLN A 206 11.67 16.79 21.81
C GLN A 206 10.79 15.69 21.21
N ILE A 207 11.39 14.50 21.06
CA ILE A 207 10.67 13.30 20.60
C ILE A 207 9.59 12.81 21.58
N THR A 208 9.72 13.17 22.86
CA THR A 208 8.74 12.89 23.92
C THR A 208 7.57 13.85 23.93
N SER A 209 7.56 14.88 23.08
CA SER A 209 6.43 15.82 22.99
C SER A 209 5.15 15.10 22.58
N PHE A 210 4.07 15.37 23.31
CA PHE A 210 2.75 14.84 22.98
C PHE A 210 2.30 15.22 21.56
N GLU A 211 2.73 16.39 21.06
CA GLU A 211 2.39 16.85 19.71
C GLU A 211 2.95 15.94 18.61
N TRP A 212 4.11 15.34 18.85
CA TRP A 212 4.68 14.30 17.99
C TRP A 212 4.10 12.92 18.33
N GLN A 213 3.96 12.59 19.62
CA GLN A 213 3.50 11.28 20.04
C GLN A 213 2.07 10.96 19.65
N LYS A 214 1.20 11.96 19.56
CA LYS A 214 -0.19 11.77 19.14
C LYS A 214 -0.35 11.49 17.64
N GLN A 215 0.71 11.60 16.83
CA GLN A 215 0.65 11.31 15.39
C GLN A 215 0.79 9.81 15.12
N LEU A 216 0.24 9.36 13.99
CA LEU A 216 0.43 8.01 13.50
C LEU A 216 1.81 7.91 12.82
N ARG A 217 2.74 7.17 13.40
CA ARG A 217 4.15 7.16 13.00
C ARG A 217 4.58 5.79 12.51
N TYR A 218 5.26 5.75 11.38
CA TYR A 218 5.71 4.53 10.71
C TYR A 218 7.21 4.37 10.90
N TYR A 219 7.64 3.18 11.29
CA TYR A 219 9.05 2.86 11.50
C TYR A 219 9.36 1.48 10.92
N TRP A 220 10.60 1.29 10.46
CA TRP A 220 11.12 -0.06 10.27
C TRP A 220 11.79 -0.49 11.57
N ASP A 221 11.29 -1.54 12.20
CA ASP A 221 11.89 -2.13 13.40
C ASP A 221 12.96 -3.14 12.97
N PRO A 222 14.26 -2.89 13.25
CA PRO A 222 15.34 -3.77 12.82
C PRO A 222 15.35 -5.12 13.53
N GLU A 223 14.83 -5.21 14.76
CA GLU A 223 14.80 -6.45 15.54
C GLU A 223 13.69 -7.38 15.04
N LEU A 224 12.52 -6.83 14.74
CA LEU A 224 11.41 -7.56 14.13
C LEU A 224 11.59 -7.79 12.63
N ASP A 225 12.50 -7.04 12.01
CA ASP A 225 12.66 -6.91 10.56
C ASP A 225 11.33 -6.62 9.84
N ASN A 226 10.61 -5.63 10.37
CA ASN A 226 9.23 -5.37 9.97
C ASN A 226 8.84 -3.90 10.08
N CYS A 227 7.84 -3.47 9.29
CA CYS A 227 7.24 -2.15 9.47
C CYS A 227 6.32 -2.18 10.69
N VAL A 228 6.46 -1.19 11.56
CA VAL A 228 5.61 -0.99 12.74
C VAL A 228 4.99 0.40 12.70
N VAL A 229 3.76 0.48 13.16
CA VAL A 229 3.00 1.72 13.30
C VAL A 229 2.85 2.02 14.78
N ARG A 230 3.24 3.23 15.19
CA ARG A 230 3.20 3.71 16.56
C ARG A 230 2.30 4.93 16.66
N MET A 231 1.42 4.96 17.66
CA MET A 231 0.61 6.13 17.98
C MET A 231 0.40 6.20 19.48
N SER A 232 0.77 7.32 20.10
CA SER A 232 0.90 7.43 21.55
C SER A 232 1.75 6.25 22.10
N ASN A 233 1.18 5.42 22.96
CA ASN A 233 1.81 4.25 23.58
C ASN A 233 1.50 2.94 22.85
N SER A 234 0.71 2.97 21.77
CA SER A 234 0.32 1.79 21.01
C SER A 234 1.35 1.49 19.92
N LEU A 235 1.62 0.20 19.70
CA LEU A 235 2.52 -0.30 18.66
C LEU A 235 1.87 -1.51 17.99
N TYR A 236 1.78 -1.47 16.66
CA TYR A 236 1.30 -2.59 15.85
C TYR A 236 2.23 -2.88 14.70
N ILE A 237 2.36 -4.16 14.35
CA ILE A 237 3.02 -4.57 13.11
C ILE A 237 2.08 -4.20 11.96
N TYR A 238 2.63 -3.61 10.89
CA TYR A 238 1.86 -3.29 9.70
C TYR A 238 1.29 -4.57 9.07
N GLY A 239 0.01 -4.58 8.69
CA GLY A 239 -0.69 -5.81 8.29
C GLY A 239 -0.34 -6.36 6.91
N TYR A 240 0.13 -5.51 5.99
CA TYR A 240 0.43 -5.88 4.60
C TYR A 240 -0.72 -6.55 3.84
N GLU A 241 -1.97 -6.23 4.16
CA GLU A 241 -3.09 -6.55 3.28
C GLU A 241 -2.98 -5.72 1.99
N TYR A 242 -3.19 -6.33 0.83
CA TYR A 242 -3.08 -5.61 -0.44
C TYR A 242 -4.26 -4.67 -0.64
N LEU A 243 -3.97 -3.36 -0.72
CA LEU A 243 -4.97 -2.29 -0.84
C LEU A 243 -5.06 -1.67 -2.24
N GLY A 244 -4.23 -2.14 -3.18
CA GLY A 244 -4.16 -1.62 -4.55
C GLY A 244 -3.81 -0.13 -4.64
N ALA A 245 -4.19 0.49 -5.76
CA ALA A 245 -3.99 1.92 -6.01
C ALA A 245 -5.25 2.73 -5.70
N SER A 246 -5.91 2.41 -4.58
CA SER A 246 -7.13 3.05 -4.13
C SER A 246 -6.90 4.54 -3.81
N PRO A 247 -7.86 5.43 -4.14
CA PRO A 247 -7.79 6.83 -3.75
C PRO A 247 -7.74 7.00 -2.24
N ARG A 248 -7.01 8.01 -1.76
CA ARG A 248 -6.97 8.37 -0.34
C ARG A 248 -7.89 9.55 -0.07
N LEU A 249 -8.62 9.47 1.03
CA LEU A 249 -9.39 10.59 1.54
C LEU A 249 -8.48 11.61 2.21
N VAL A 250 -8.91 12.87 2.15
CA VAL A 250 -8.21 13.95 2.85
C VAL A 250 -8.28 13.68 4.35
N ILE A 251 -7.11 13.65 4.99
CA ILE A 251 -6.97 13.47 6.43
C ILE A 251 -7.16 14.82 7.10
N THR A 252 -8.07 14.88 8.07
CA THR A 252 -8.40 16.11 8.80
C THR A 252 -8.02 15.96 10.27
N PRO A 253 -7.93 17.06 11.05
CA PRO A 253 -7.71 16.96 12.50
C PRO A 253 -8.77 16.14 13.24
N LEU A 254 -9.97 15.97 12.68
CA LEU A 254 -10.99 15.10 13.24
C LEU A 254 -10.66 13.62 12.97
N THR A 255 -10.19 13.30 11.76
CA THR A 255 -9.69 11.98 11.36
C THR A 255 -8.54 11.54 12.26
N ASP A 256 -7.57 12.42 12.55
CA ASP A 256 -6.44 12.09 13.45
C ASP A 256 -6.90 11.73 14.86
N ARG A 257 -7.91 12.45 15.39
CA ARG A 257 -8.49 12.13 16.70
C ARG A 257 -9.21 10.78 16.69
N CYS A 258 -9.87 10.43 15.57
CA CYS A 258 -10.45 9.10 15.39
C CYS A 258 -9.34 8.04 15.44
N TYR A 259 -8.24 8.21 14.70
CA TYR A 259 -7.11 7.28 14.76
C TYR A 259 -6.53 7.14 16.17
N LEU A 260 -6.34 8.25 16.90
CA LEU A 260 -5.82 8.21 18.27
C LEU A 260 -6.73 7.40 19.20
N CYS A 261 -8.05 7.61 19.09
CA CYS A 261 -9.04 6.88 19.87
C CYS A 261 -9.09 5.39 19.50
N LEU A 262 -9.08 5.07 18.20
CA LEU A 262 -9.13 3.70 17.70
C LEU A 262 -7.87 2.91 18.06
N MET A 263 -6.68 3.52 17.95
CA MET A 263 -5.42 2.89 18.33
C MET A 263 -5.38 2.59 19.85
N GLY A 264 -5.88 3.53 20.66
CA GLY A 264 -6.02 3.32 22.10
C GLY A 264 -7.05 2.25 22.47
N ALA A 265 -8.19 2.20 21.76
CA ALA A 265 -9.21 1.16 21.95
C ALA A 265 -8.66 -0.22 21.56
N LEU A 266 -7.98 -0.31 20.42
CA LEU A 266 -7.36 -1.55 19.94
C LEU A 266 -6.32 -2.07 20.95
N GLN A 267 -5.56 -1.17 21.60
CA GLN A 267 -4.57 -1.57 22.62
C GLN A 267 -5.20 -2.20 23.86
N LEU A 268 -6.49 -1.95 24.08
CA LEU A 268 -7.28 -2.49 25.18
C LEU A 268 -8.20 -3.65 24.72
N ASP A 269 -8.00 -4.15 23.49
CA ASP A 269 -8.88 -5.15 22.84
C ASP A 269 -10.36 -4.71 22.81
N LEU A 270 -10.60 -3.40 22.65
CA LEU A 270 -11.92 -2.80 22.54
C LEU A 270 -12.24 -2.44 21.09
N GLY A 271 -13.53 -2.53 20.74
CA GLY A 271 -14.04 -1.99 19.49
C GLY A 271 -14.13 -0.46 19.53
N GLY A 272 -14.13 0.16 18.35
CA GLY A 272 -14.35 1.59 18.18
C GLY A 272 -15.73 1.90 17.61
N ALA A 273 -16.38 2.95 18.12
CA ALA A 273 -17.64 3.45 17.58
C ALA A 273 -17.56 4.97 17.31
N PRO A 274 -16.93 5.41 16.20
CA PRO A 274 -16.90 6.82 15.84
C PRO A 274 -18.31 7.36 15.59
N ALA A 275 -18.76 8.31 16.41
CA ALA A 275 -20.08 8.92 16.29
C ALA A 275 -20.00 10.31 15.64
N GLY A 276 -20.87 10.58 14.66
CA GLY A 276 -20.94 11.86 13.97
C GLY A 276 -22.00 11.89 12.85
N PRO A 277 -22.32 13.08 12.31
CA PRO A 277 -23.32 13.25 11.25
C PRO A 277 -23.06 12.40 10.00
N ALA A 278 -24.08 12.14 9.19
CA ALA A 278 -23.90 11.45 7.91
C ALA A 278 -22.95 12.26 6.98
N GLY A 279 -22.10 11.56 6.22
CA GLY A 279 -21.19 12.20 5.26
C GLY A 279 -19.89 12.79 5.84
N THR A 280 -19.61 12.63 7.14
CA THR A 280 -18.35 13.10 7.75
C THR A 280 -17.21 12.07 7.70
N GLY A 281 -17.24 11.15 6.73
CA GLY A 281 -16.16 10.17 6.51
C GLY A 281 -15.98 9.11 7.59
N LYS A 282 -17.03 8.74 8.33
CA LYS A 282 -16.92 7.82 9.48
C LYS A 282 -16.48 6.42 9.08
N THR A 283 -17.20 5.81 8.14
CA THR A 283 -16.93 4.44 7.68
C THR A 283 -15.64 4.41 6.86
N GLU A 284 -15.37 5.47 6.10
CA GLU A 284 -14.21 5.57 5.23
C GLU A 284 -12.92 5.94 5.98
N THR A 285 -13.04 6.39 7.24
CA THR A 285 -11.91 6.57 8.17
C THR A 285 -11.56 5.27 8.90
N THR A 286 -12.49 4.33 9.02
CA THR A 286 -12.30 3.09 9.81
C THR A 286 -11.63 2.03 8.95
#